data_AF-A0A2V6IQD6-F1
#
_entry.id   AF-A0A2V6IQD6-F1
#
_cell.length_a   1.000
_cell.length_b   1.000
_cell.length_c   1.000
_cell.angle_alpha   90.00
_cell.angle_beta   90.00
_cell.angle_gamma   90.00
#
_symmetry.space_group_name_H-M   'P 1'
#
loop_
_entity.id
_entity.type
_entity.pdbx_description
1 polymer ?
#
loop_
_entity_poly.entity_id
_entity_poly.type
_entity_poly.pdbx_seq_one_letter_code
_entity_poly.pdbx_strand_id
1 'polypeptide(L)' 'MPRQRRRLTVQKTYKLFIGGKFARGENGRVIAARDGHGNVLANYSRASRKD' A
#
# COMPACT_ATOMS: atom_id res chain seq x y z
N MET A 1 -7.55 32.89 9.12
CA MET A 1 -7.22 32.13 7.89
C MET A 1 -6.76 30.73 8.29
N PRO A 2 -7.49 29.65 7.95
CA PRO A 2 -7.03 28.30 8.30
C PRO A 2 -5.76 27.99 7.52
N ARG A 3 -4.68 27.67 8.23
CA ARG A 3 -3.38 27.36 7.64
C ARG A 3 -3.51 26.07 6.83
N GLN A 4 -3.40 26.16 5.50
CA GLN A 4 -3.43 24.99 4.61
C GLN A 4 -2.22 24.10 4.93
N ARG A 5 -2.43 23.10 5.81
CA ARG A 5 -1.41 22.09 6.14
C ARG A 5 -1.24 21.21 4.91
N ARG A 6 -0.21 21.50 4.11
CA ARG A 6 0.21 20.62 3.01
C ARG A 6 0.54 19.26 3.62
N ARG A 7 -0.21 18.22 3.24
CA ARG A 7 0.02 16.86 3.74
C ARG A 7 1.40 16.41 3.29
N LEU A 8 2.17 15.86 4.23
CA LEU A 8 3.44 15.21 3.90
C LEU A 8 3.17 13.98 3.04
N THR A 9 3.97 13.81 1.99
CA THR A 9 3.95 12.61 1.17
C THR A 9 4.57 11.47 1.97
N VAL A 10 3.73 10.68 2.63
CA VAL A 10 4.14 9.50 3.40
C VAL A 10 3.78 8.27 2.59
N GLN A 11 4.78 7.50 2.19
CA GLN A 11 4.56 6.24 1.51
C GLN A 11 3.92 5.23 2.47
N LYS A 12 2.89 4.54 1.99
CA LYS A 12 2.15 3.53 2.75
C LYS A 12 2.31 2.16 2.12
N THR A 13 2.26 1.13 2.96
CA THR A 13 2.20 -0.26 2.53
C THR A 13 0.88 -0.87 2.97
N TYR A 14 0.06 -1.29 2.01
CA TYR A 14 -1.23 -1.90 2.22
C TYR A 14 -1.13 -3.41 2.42
N LYS A 15 -2.03 -3.93 3.26
CA LYS A 15 -2.16 -5.34 3.62
C LYS A 15 -3.21 -6.03 2.72
N LEU A 16 -3.16 -7.35 2.66
CA LEU A 16 -4.21 -8.16 2.04
C LEU A 16 -5.45 -8.15 2.93
N PHE A 17 -6.63 -8.18 2.32
CA PHE A 17 -7.89 -8.34 3.02
C PHE A 17 -8.45 -9.74 2.76
N ILE A 18 -8.33 -10.62 3.75
CA ILE A 18 -8.65 -12.04 3.63
C ILE A 18 -9.59 -12.42 4.77
N GLY A 19 -10.78 -12.93 4.43
CA GLY A 19 -11.75 -13.41 5.43
C GLY A 19 -12.12 -12.37 6.49
N GLY A 20 -12.22 -11.08 6.12
CA GLY A 20 -12.53 -10.00 7.05
C GLY A 20 -11.35 -9.43 7.83
N LYS A 21 -10.11 -9.92 7.60
CA LYS A 21 -8.91 -9.52 8.35
C LYS A 21 -7.85 -8.91 7.45
N PHE A 22 -7.07 -7.98 8.01
CA PHE A 22 -5.92 -7.37 7.33
C PHE A 22 -4.62 -8.11 7.64
N ALA A 23 -4.26 -9.04 6.76
CA ALA A 23 -3.07 -9.88 6.88
C ALA A 23 -1.90 -9.34 6.04
N ARG A 24 -0.67 -9.58 6.53
CA ARG A 24 0.54 -9.39 5.73
C ARG A 24 0.78 -10.70 4.97
N GLY A 25 1.22 -10.60 3.72
CA GLY A 25 1.63 -11.79 2.98
C GLY A 25 2.80 -12.49 3.66
N GLU A 26 2.74 -13.82 3.76
CA GLU A 26 3.75 -14.64 4.45
C GLU A 26 5.16 -14.43 3.86
N ASN A 27 5.24 -14.31 2.55
CA ASN A 27 6.52 -14.15 1.83
C ASN A 27 7.18 -12.77 2.02
N GLY A 28 6.51 -11.82 2.67
CA GLY A 28 6.98 -10.45 2.88
C GLY A 28 7.14 -9.60 1.61
N ARG A 29 6.74 -10.10 0.43
CA ARG A 29 6.93 -9.41 -0.85
C ARG A 29 5.89 -8.31 -1.04
N VAL A 30 6.29 -7.23 -1.69
CA VAL A 30 5.42 -6.10 -2.05
C VAL A 30 5.60 -5.72 -3.51
N ILE A 31 4.60 -5.05 -4.06
CA ILE A 31 4.63 -4.42 -5.40
C ILE A 31 4.24 -2.96 -5.24
N ALA A 32 4.85 -2.09 -6.05
CA ALA A 32 4.49 -0.68 -6.12
C ALA A 32 3.24 -0.48 -6.98
N ALA A 33 2.20 0.12 -6.40
CA ALA A 33 1.10 0.72 -7.13
C ALA A 33 1.59 2.02 -7.76
N ARG A 34 1.29 2.20 -9.05
CA ARG A 34 1.69 3.37 -9.83
C ARG A 34 0.46 4.13 -10.34
N ASP A 35 0.59 5.44 -10.47
CA ASP A 35 -0.39 6.26 -11.19
C ASP A 35 -0.25 6.08 -12.72
N GLY A 36 -1.10 6.76 -13.50
CA GLY A 36 -1.04 6.73 -14.96
C GLY A 36 0.23 7.35 -15.56
N HIS A 37 1.05 8.03 -14.76
CA HIS A 37 2.33 8.62 -15.15
C HIS A 37 3.53 7.78 -14.68
N GLY A 38 3.29 6.65 -13.99
CA GLY A 38 4.33 5.76 -13.48
C GLY A 38 4.88 6.13 -12.10
N ASN A 39 4.36 7.18 -11.43
CA ASN A 39 4.81 7.56 -10.09
C ASN A 39 4.31 6.55 -9.05
N VAL A 40 5.14 6.25 -8.05
CA VAL A 40 4.77 5.34 -6.96
C VAL A 40 3.78 6.01 -6.03
N LEU A 41 2.60 5.41 -5.90
CA LEU A 41 1.55 5.85 -4.97
C LEU A 41 1.68 5.17 -3.61
N ALA A 42 1.87 3.85 -3.61
CA ALA A 42 1.96 3.03 -2.41
C ALA A 42 2.52 1.64 -2.74
N ASN A 43 2.92 0.90 -1.71
CA ASN A 43 3.20 -0.53 -1.82
C ASN A 43 1.97 -1.35 -1.40
N TYR A 44 1.81 -2.54 -1.98
CA TYR A 44 0.82 -3.52 -1.55
C TYR A 44 1.45 -4.91 -1.51
N SER A 45 0.97 -5.78 -0.61
CA SER A 45 1.48 -7.15 -0.47
C SER A 45 1.29 -7.97 -1.77
N ARG A 46 2.33 -8.71 -2.17
CA ARG A 46 2.27 -9.70 -3.25
C ARG A 46 1.86 -11.05 -2.67
N ALA A 47 0.59 -11.40 -2.79
CA ALA A 47 0.09 -12.70 -2.38
C ALA A 47 0.88 -13.86 -3.01
N SER A 48 1.12 -14.89 -2.23
CA SER A 48 1.61 -16.20 -2.64
C SER A 48 0.44 -17.16 -2.85
N ARG A 49 0.72 -18.43 -3.11
CA ARG A 49 -0.32 -19.47 -3.23
C ARG A 49 -1.01 -19.80 -1.89
N LYS A 50 -0.37 -19.48 -0.76
CA LYS A 50 -0.85 -19.84 0.59
C LYS A 50 -1.63 -18.71 1.27
N ASP A 51 -1.40 -17.48 0.85
CA ASP A 51 -2.14 -16.30 1.34
C ASP A 51 -3.58 -16.34 0.81
#